data_AF-G9D547-F1
#
_entry.id   AF-G9D547-F1
#
_cell.length_a   1.000
_cell.length_b   1.000
_cell.length_c   1.000
_cell.angle_alpha   90.00
_cell.angle_beta   90.00
_cell.angle_gamma   90.00
#
_symmetry.space_group_name_H-M   'P 1'
#
loop_
_entity.id
_entity.type
_entity.pdbx_description
1 polymer ?
#
loop_
_entity_poly.entity_id
_entity_poly.type
_entity_poly.pdbx_seq_one_letter_code
_entity_poly.pdbx_strand_id
1 'polypeptide(L)'
;EEESPIKLAKVDATQEQELAESYKVKGYPTLIFFKKGSPIDYSGGRQADDIVAWLKKKTGPPALEVSSAEQAKELIAANNVIIFGFFPDQDSEKAKVFLNAAGLVDDQVFAIVSDEKLVEELEAQAEDVVLFKNFEDPRNKYEGEEFSEDALKSWVFVQSMPTIVEFSHETASKIFGGQIKYHLLLFLSKKNGDFEKYLDELKPVAQNYRD
;
A
#
# COMPACT_ATOMS: atom_id res chain seq x y z
N GLU A 1 9.42 -22.48 -21.12
CA GLU A 1 9.87 -21.22 -20.49
C GLU A 1 8.91 -20.13 -20.93
N GLU A 2 8.33 -19.37 -20.01
CA GLU A 2 7.67 -18.11 -20.37
C GLU A 2 8.80 -17.11 -20.65
N GLU A 3 8.78 -16.38 -21.77
CA GLU A 3 9.79 -15.38 -22.14
C GLU A 3 9.75 -14.18 -21.18
N SER A 4 10.25 -14.39 -19.96
CA SER A 4 10.26 -13.39 -18.89
C SER A 4 11.53 -12.54 -18.97
N PRO A 5 11.44 -11.22 -18.85
CA PRO A 5 12.61 -10.36 -18.73
C PRO A 5 13.32 -10.50 -17.38
N ILE A 6 12.73 -11.24 -16.42
CA ILE A 6 13.25 -11.41 -15.07
C ILE A 6 14.43 -12.38 -15.10
N LYS A 7 15.57 -11.93 -14.56
CA LYS A 7 16.79 -12.73 -14.43
C LYS A 7 16.97 -13.20 -12.99
N LEU A 8 17.37 -14.45 -12.82
CA LEU A 8 17.80 -14.99 -11.53
C LEU A 8 19.32 -14.89 -11.44
N ALA A 9 19.82 -14.44 -10.29
CA ALA A 9 21.23 -14.38 -9.97
C ALA A 9 21.48 -15.01 -8.59
N LYS A 10 22.74 -15.39 -8.34
CA LYS A 10 23.20 -15.84 -7.03
C LYS A 10 24.44 -15.06 -6.62
N VAL A 11 24.56 -14.80 -5.33
CA VAL A 11 25.74 -14.19 -4.71
C VAL A 11 26.25 -15.15 -3.65
N ASP A 12 27.55 -15.43 -3.65
CA ASP A 12 28.20 -16.17 -2.57
C ASP A 12 28.56 -15.18 -1.45
N ALA A 13 27.68 -15.08 -0.46
CA ALA A 13 27.84 -14.18 0.68
C ALA A 13 29.04 -14.53 1.57
N THR A 14 29.67 -15.70 1.42
CA THR A 14 30.91 -16.04 2.15
C THR A 14 32.12 -15.31 1.56
N GLN A 15 32.07 -15.00 0.26
CA GLN A 15 33.08 -14.24 -0.48
C GLN A 15 32.73 -12.75 -0.53
N GLU A 16 31.46 -12.42 -0.75
CA GLU A 16 30.94 -11.06 -0.91
C GLU A 16 30.32 -10.52 0.39
N GLN A 17 31.10 -10.46 1.46
CA GLN A 17 30.61 -10.12 2.80
C GLN A 17 30.06 -8.69 2.89
N GLU A 18 30.76 -7.71 2.30
CA GLU A 18 30.32 -6.31 2.28
C GLU A 18 28.95 -6.15 1.60
N LEU A 19 28.72 -6.88 0.50
CA LEU A 19 27.45 -6.85 -0.21
C LEU A 19 26.34 -7.46 0.64
N ALA A 20 26.59 -8.60 1.29
CA ALA A 20 25.63 -9.25 2.17
C ALA A 20 25.24 -8.36 3.36
N GLU A 21 26.21 -7.66 3.96
CA GLU A 21 25.97 -6.69 5.03
C GLU A 21 25.16 -5.48 4.55
N SER A 22 25.48 -4.94 3.36
CA SER A 22 24.78 -3.78 2.78
C SER A 22 23.28 -4.03 2.58
N TYR A 23 22.91 -5.28 2.26
CA TYR A 23 21.52 -5.72 2.13
C TYR A 23 20.99 -6.45 3.37
N LYS A 24 21.69 -6.35 4.50
CA LYS A 24 21.25 -6.87 5.81
C LYS A 24 20.89 -8.36 5.79
N VAL A 25 21.64 -9.17 5.04
CA VAL A 25 21.45 -10.63 5.00
C VAL A 25 21.82 -11.23 6.36
N LYS A 26 20.81 -11.74 7.09
CA LYS A 26 20.98 -12.30 8.46
C LYS A 26 21.05 -13.83 8.51
N GLY A 27 20.77 -14.51 7.40
CA GLY A 27 20.74 -15.97 7.34
C GLY A 27 20.70 -16.45 5.89
N TYR A 28 20.90 -17.75 5.68
CA TYR A 28 20.95 -18.32 4.33
C TYR A 28 19.91 -19.43 4.15
N PRO A 29 19.27 -19.54 2.96
CA PRO A 29 19.29 -18.55 1.89
C PRO A 29 18.41 -17.32 2.21
N THR A 30 18.81 -16.14 1.71
CA THR A 30 17.96 -14.94 1.63
C THR A 30 17.77 -14.61 0.15
N LEU A 31 16.52 -14.44 -0.26
CA LEU A 31 16.16 -14.05 -1.62
C LEU A 31 15.69 -12.59 -1.59
N ILE A 32 16.24 -11.78 -2.49
CA ILE A 32 15.92 -10.36 -2.63
C ILE A 32 15.57 -10.12 -4.10
N PHE A 33 14.40 -9.53 -4.34
CA PHE A 33 13.97 -9.13 -5.67
C PHE A 33 14.27 -7.65 -5.88
N PHE A 34 14.92 -7.32 -7.00
CA PHE A 34 15.23 -5.94 -7.36
C PHE A 34 14.27 -5.46 -8.45
N LYS A 35 13.39 -4.52 -8.12
CA LYS A 35 12.45 -3.89 -9.07
C LYS A 35 12.91 -2.45 -9.32
N LYS A 36 13.36 -2.17 -10.55
CA LYS A 36 13.91 -0.85 -10.95
C LYS A 36 15.01 -0.32 -9.99
N GLY A 37 15.81 -1.23 -9.43
CA GLY A 37 16.88 -0.88 -8.46
C GLY A 37 16.46 -0.91 -7.00
N SER A 38 15.15 -0.91 -6.68
CA SER A 38 14.67 -1.00 -5.30
C SER A 38 14.62 -2.46 -4.83
N PRO A 39 15.27 -2.81 -3.70
CA PRO A 39 15.25 -4.15 -3.13
C PRO A 39 13.92 -4.45 -2.43
N ILE A 40 13.40 -5.65 -2.63
CA ILE A 40 12.18 -6.17 -2.02
C ILE A 40 12.49 -7.56 -1.46
N ASP A 41 12.33 -7.74 -0.16
CA ASP A 41 12.56 -9.03 0.49
C ASP A 41 11.55 -10.07 0.00
N TYR A 42 12.05 -11.25 -0.36
CA TYR A 42 11.19 -12.37 -0.74
C TYR A 42 10.65 -13.07 0.52
N SER A 43 9.32 -13.12 0.63
CA SER A 43 8.60 -13.74 1.74
C SER A 43 7.76 -14.96 1.32
N GLY A 44 7.89 -15.42 0.08
CA GLY A 44 7.12 -16.55 -0.45
C GLY A 44 7.68 -17.93 -0.07
N GLY A 45 7.05 -18.98 -0.60
CA GLY A 45 7.46 -20.36 -0.40
C GLY A 45 8.78 -20.72 -1.11
N ARG A 46 9.38 -21.86 -0.76
CA ARG A 46 10.69 -22.28 -1.32
C ARG A 46 10.57 -23.16 -2.56
N GLN A 47 9.36 -23.40 -3.07
CA GLN A 47 9.16 -24.16 -4.29
C GLN A 47 9.26 -23.26 -5.52
N ALA A 48 9.63 -23.84 -6.67
CA ALA A 48 9.77 -23.09 -7.91
C ALA A 48 8.46 -22.35 -8.27
N ASP A 49 7.32 -23.03 -8.11
CA ASP A 49 6.00 -22.47 -8.40
C ASP A 49 5.66 -21.28 -7.49
N ASP A 50 6.04 -21.34 -6.20
CA ASP A 50 5.84 -20.23 -5.26
C ASP A 50 6.65 -18.99 -5.66
N ILE A 51 7.90 -19.19 -6.11
CA ILE A 51 8.77 -18.11 -6.58
C ILE A 51 8.20 -17.48 -7.84
N VAL A 52 7.75 -18.30 -8.80
CA VAL A 52 7.14 -17.80 -10.05
C VAL A 52 5.85 -17.04 -9.75
N ALA A 53 4.97 -17.58 -8.89
CA ALA A 53 3.72 -16.92 -8.53
C ALA A 53 3.97 -15.57 -7.82
N TRP A 54 4.93 -15.52 -6.90
CA TRP A 54 5.32 -14.29 -6.22
C TRP A 54 5.89 -13.26 -7.20
N LEU A 55 6.76 -13.67 -8.13
CA LEU A 55 7.29 -12.79 -9.17
C LEU A 55 6.18 -12.26 -10.06
N LYS A 56 5.26 -13.12 -10.53
CA LYS A 56 4.10 -12.70 -11.33
C LYS A 56 3.25 -11.66 -10.60
N LYS A 57 3.01 -11.83 -9.30
CA LYS A 57 2.32 -10.82 -8.49
C LYS A 57 3.09 -9.49 -8.45
N LYS A 58 4.42 -9.54 -8.34
CA LYS A 58 5.28 -8.35 -8.22
C LYS A 58 5.58 -7.64 -9.54
N THR A 59 5.50 -8.36 -10.66
CA THR A 59 5.76 -7.83 -12.01
C THR A 59 4.51 -7.68 -12.87
N GLY A 60 3.35 -8.09 -12.36
CA GLY A 60 2.07 -7.77 -12.98
C GLY A 60 1.79 -6.26 -13.00
N PRO A 61 0.70 -5.84 -13.67
CA PRO A 61 0.27 -4.46 -13.65
C PRO A 61 0.15 -3.97 -12.20
N PRO A 62 0.78 -2.84 -11.84
CA PRO A 62 0.77 -2.37 -10.46
C PRO A 62 -0.60 -1.85 -10.01
N ALA A 63 -1.49 -1.54 -10.96
CA ALA A 63 -2.87 -1.18 -10.72
C ALA A 63 -3.80 -1.97 -11.66
N LEU A 64 -5.01 -2.25 -11.19
CA LEU A 64 -6.07 -2.86 -11.99
C LEU A 64 -6.71 -1.81 -12.89
N GLU A 65 -6.80 -2.07 -14.19
CA GLU A 65 -7.55 -1.21 -15.10
C GLU A 65 -9.06 -1.33 -14.84
N VAL A 66 -9.72 -0.19 -14.71
CA VAL A 66 -11.17 -0.10 -14.49
C VAL A 66 -11.82 0.58 -15.68
N SER A 67 -12.73 -0.15 -16.32
CA SER A 67 -13.39 0.27 -17.57
C SER A 67 -14.89 0.51 -17.43
N SER A 68 -15.49 0.26 -16.26
CA SER A 68 -16.89 0.58 -16.01
C SER A 68 -17.17 0.94 -14.55
N ALA A 69 -18.29 1.63 -14.32
CA ALA A 69 -18.72 2.00 -12.97
C ALA A 69 -19.15 0.80 -12.13
N GLU A 70 -19.68 -0.26 -12.74
CA GLU A 70 -20.00 -1.52 -12.07
C GLU A 70 -18.74 -2.18 -11.53
N GLN A 71 -17.70 -2.30 -12.37
CA GLN A 71 -16.41 -2.86 -11.96
C GLN A 71 -15.80 -2.02 -10.82
N ALA A 72 -15.86 -0.69 -10.91
CA ALA A 72 -15.39 0.19 -9.84
C ALA A 72 -16.12 -0.09 -8.52
N LYS A 73 -17.45 -0.19 -8.54
CA LYS A 73 -18.29 -0.47 -7.37
C LYS A 73 -18.00 -1.85 -6.76
N GLU A 74 -17.82 -2.87 -7.60
CA GLU A 74 -17.47 -4.22 -7.14
C GLU A 74 -16.10 -4.23 -6.45
N LEU A 75 -15.10 -3.56 -7.03
CA LEU A 75 -13.77 -3.46 -6.44
C LEU A 75 -13.79 -2.69 -5.12
N ILE A 76 -14.55 -1.59 -5.03
CA ILE A 76 -14.72 -0.83 -3.78
C ILE A 76 -15.41 -1.69 -2.71
N ALA A 77 -16.43 -2.46 -3.07
CA ALA A 77 -17.13 -3.33 -2.12
C ALA A 77 -16.29 -4.54 -1.67
N ALA A 78 -15.42 -5.06 -2.52
CA ALA A 78 -14.61 -6.25 -2.24
C ALA A 78 -13.39 -5.99 -1.35
N ASN A 79 -13.00 -4.71 -1.17
CA ASN A 79 -11.78 -4.33 -0.45
C ASN A 79 -12.09 -3.43 0.75
N ASN A 80 -11.41 -3.66 1.88
CA ASN A 80 -11.54 -2.77 3.03
C ASN A 80 -10.97 -1.38 2.75
N VAL A 81 -9.91 -1.34 1.94
CA VAL A 81 -9.27 -0.13 1.42
C VAL A 81 -8.82 -0.41 -0.01
N ILE A 82 -9.06 0.52 -0.93
CA ILE A 82 -8.60 0.47 -2.32
C ILE A 82 -8.30 1.89 -2.81
N ILE A 83 -7.28 2.03 -3.65
CA ILE A 83 -6.83 3.33 -4.14
C ILE A 83 -7.09 3.42 -5.65
N PHE A 84 -7.78 4.46 -6.09
CA PHE A 84 -8.03 4.75 -7.48
C PHE A 84 -7.19 5.94 -7.94
N GLY A 85 -6.52 5.79 -9.08
CA GLY A 85 -5.90 6.88 -9.82
C GLY A 85 -6.71 7.19 -11.07
N PHE A 86 -7.09 8.45 -11.26
CA PHE A 86 -7.89 8.90 -12.39
C PHE A 86 -6.98 9.61 -13.41
N PHE A 87 -6.37 8.85 -14.32
CA PHE A 87 -5.39 9.34 -15.27
C PHE A 87 -5.83 9.06 -16.72
N PRO A 88 -6.50 10.01 -17.39
CA PRO A 88 -6.82 9.90 -18.81
C PRO A 88 -5.57 9.65 -19.68
N ASP A 89 -4.47 10.32 -19.35
CA ASP A 89 -3.13 10.04 -19.91
C ASP A 89 -2.28 9.22 -18.92
N GLN A 90 -2.15 7.92 -19.20
CA GLN A 90 -1.34 7.01 -18.38
C GLN A 90 0.17 7.17 -18.61
N ASP A 91 0.60 7.88 -19.66
CA ASP A 91 2.01 8.20 -19.91
C ASP A 91 2.45 9.51 -19.22
N SER A 92 1.53 10.20 -18.56
CA SER A 92 1.82 11.38 -17.74
C SER A 92 2.77 11.08 -16.58
N GLU A 93 3.54 12.09 -16.15
CA GLU A 93 4.49 11.93 -15.04
C GLU A 93 3.79 11.52 -13.73
N LYS A 94 2.60 12.07 -13.46
CA LYS A 94 1.81 11.69 -12.28
C LYS A 94 1.28 10.26 -12.37
N ALA A 95 0.82 9.81 -13.53
CA ALA A 95 0.40 8.42 -13.71
C ALA A 95 1.56 7.46 -13.45
N LYS A 96 2.77 7.76 -13.95
CA LYS A 96 3.98 6.96 -13.67
C LYS A 96 4.32 6.92 -12.18
N VAL A 97 4.26 8.05 -11.48
CA VAL A 97 4.50 8.12 -10.03
C VAL A 97 3.46 7.29 -9.27
N PHE A 98 2.18 7.41 -9.63
CA PHE A 98 1.10 6.61 -9.05
C PHE A 98 1.32 5.10 -9.26
N LEU A 99 1.61 4.68 -10.50
CA LEU A 99 1.86 3.28 -10.83
C LEU A 99 3.11 2.72 -10.16
N ASN A 100 4.16 3.53 -9.98
CA ASN A 100 5.34 3.11 -9.22
C ASN A 100 5.00 2.93 -7.73
N ALA A 101 4.26 3.88 -7.12
CA ALA A 101 3.81 3.76 -5.74
C ALA A 101 2.94 2.51 -5.53
N ALA A 102 1.97 2.29 -6.43
CA ALA A 102 1.12 1.10 -6.46
C ALA A 102 1.94 -0.20 -6.53
N GLY A 103 3.02 -0.20 -7.30
CA GLY A 103 3.93 -1.34 -7.42
C GLY A 103 4.82 -1.62 -6.21
N LEU A 104 4.79 -0.76 -5.19
CA LEU A 104 5.57 -0.86 -3.94
C LEU A 104 4.69 -1.06 -2.69
N VAL A 105 3.38 -0.85 -2.78
CA VAL A 105 2.43 -1.02 -1.66
C VAL A 105 1.67 -2.33 -1.83
N ASP A 106 2.14 -3.41 -1.20
CA ASP A 106 1.55 -4.75 -1.37
C ASP A 106 0.27 -4.99 -0.57
N ASP A 107 0.08 -4.22 0.50
CA ASP A 107 -1.02 -4.42 1.45
C ASP A 107 -2.36 -3.88 0.91
N GLN A 108 -2.31 -3.05 -0.13
CA GLN A 108 -3.47 -2.39 -0.71
C GLN A 108 -3.59 -2.66 -2.20
N VAL A 109 -4.83 -2.72 -2.67
CA VAL A 109 -5.11 -2.82 -4.10
C VAL A 109 -5.14 -1.42 -4.69
N PHE A 110 -4.54 -1.26 -5.86
CA PHE A 110 -4.61 -0.05 -6.66
C PHE A 110 -5.40 -0.32 -7.92
N ALA A 111 -6.17 0.68 -8.35
CA ALA A 111 -6.95 0.70 -9.57
C ALA A 111 -6.62 1.98 -10.34
N ILE A 112 -6.71 1.91 -11.67
CA ILE A 112 -6.49 3.06 -12.55
C ILE A 112 -7.64 3.17 -13.55
N VAL A 113 -8.11 4.40 -13.74
CA VAL A 113 -9.19 4.77 -14.66
C VAL A 113 -8.62 5.77 -15.67
N SER A 114 -8.78 5.48 -16.96
CA SER A 114 -8.37 6.38 -18.04
C SER A 114 -9.51 6.88 -18.92
N ASP A 115 -10.72 6.31 -18.80
CA ASP A 115 -11.88 6.80 -19.54
C ASP A 115 -12.43 8.07 -18.87
N GLU A 116 -12.39 9.20 -19.58
CA GLU A 116 -12.83 10.50 -19.07
C GLU A 116 -14.28 10.52 -18.60
N LYS A 117 -15.19 9.78 -19.26
CA LYS A 117 -16.59 9.70 -18.85
C LYS A 117 -16.73 8.94 -17.54
N LEU A 118 -15.93 7.89 -17.37
CA LEU A 118 -15.91 7.13 -16.13
C LEU A 118 -15.29 7.94 -14.98
N VAL A 119 -14.31 8.80 -15.25
CA VAL A 119 -13.79 9.76 -14.25
C VAL A 119 -14.91 10.65 -13.72
N GLU A 120 -15.71 11.23 -14.62
CA GLU A 120 -16.86 12.06 -14.25
C GLU A 120 -17.96 11.27 -13.52
N GLU A 121 -18.29 10.06 -13.99
CA GLU A 121 -19.31 9.19 -13.37
C GLU A 121 -18.93 8.78 -11.94
N LEU A 122 -17.63 8.63 -11.68
CA LEU A 122 -17.09 8.35 -10.34
C LEU A 122 -16.87 9.63 -9.51
N GLU A 123 -17.37 10.77 -9.98
CA GLU A 123 -17.29 12.09 -9.32
C GLU A 123 -15.84 12.51 -8.99
N ALA A 124 -14.89 12.12 -9.84
CA ALA A 124 -13.48 12.47 -9.71
C ALA A 124 -13.06 13.48 -10.80
N GLN A 125 -11.85 14.01 -10.68
CA GLN A 125 -11.25 14.88 -11.70
C GLN A 125 -10.01 14.22 -12.31
N ALA A 126 -9.59 14.70 -13.47
CA ALA A 126 -8.34 14.25 -14.08
C ALA A 126 -7.15 14.48 -13.13
N GLU A 127 -6.29 13.46 -13.05
CA GLU A 127 -5.14 13.34 -12.16
C GLU A 127 -5.44 13.19 -10.66
N ASP A 128 -6.71 13.00 -10.28
CA ASP A 128 -7.05 12.70 -8.90
C ASP A 128 -6.53 11.33 -8.46
N VAL A 129 -6.13 11.25 -7.19
CA VAL A 129 -5.91 9.99 -6.48
C VAL A 129 -6.90 9.95 -5.32
N VAL A 130 -7.73 8.91 -5.27
CA VAL A 130 -8.80 8.77 -4.27
C VAL A 130 -8.71 7.40 -3.62
N LEU A 131 -8.69 7.38 -2.29
CA LEU A 131 -8.76 6.18 -1.49
C LEU A 131 -10.21 5.96 -1.07
N PHE A 132 -10.71 4.76 -1.31
CA PHE A 132 -12.00 4.29 -0.82
C PHE A 132 -11.79 3.31 0.31
N LYS A 133 -12.61 3.40 1.36
CA LYS A 133 -12.58 2.49 2.50
C LYS A 133 -13.97 2.21 3.03
N ASN A 134 -14.16 1.07 3.69
CA ASN A 134 -15.44 0.65 4.25
C ASN A 134 -15.62 0.97 5.74
N PHE A 135 -14.73 1.79 6.30
CA PHE A 135 -14.77 2.27 7.68
C PHE A 135 -14.46 3.76 7.72
N GLU A 136 -14.97 4.44 8.75
CA GLU A 136 -14.81 5.89 8.93
C GLU A 136 -15.28 6.68 7.70
N ASP A 137 -14.44 7.60 7.20
CA ASP A 137 -14.72 8.40 6.00
C ASP A 137 -14.50 7.55 4.74
N PRO A 138 -15.55 7.20 3.98
CA PRO A 138 -15.43 6.19 2.93
C PRO A 138 -14.65 6.65 1.69
N ARG A 139 -14.37 7.95 1.54
CA ARG A 139 -13.74 8.52 0.34
C ARG A 139 -12.78 9.65 0.70
N ASN A 140 -11.48 9.41 0.57
CA ASN A 140 -10.43 10.40 0.81
C ASN A 140 -9.67 10.73 -0.46
N LYS A 141 -9.70 11.99 -0.89
CA LYS A 141 -8.87 12.49 -2.00
C LYS A 141 -7.47 12.85 -1.49
N TYR A 142 -6.47 12.58 -2.32
CA TYR A 142 -5.10 13.05 -2.06
C TYR A 142 -5.00 14.55 -2.34
N GLU A 143 -4.61 15.32 -1.32
CA GLU A 143 -4.47 16.79 -1.40
C GLU A 143 -3.07 17.25 -0.95
N GLY A 144 -2.07 16.36 -0.97
CA GLY A 144 -0.70 16.70 -0.57
C GLY A 144 -0.05 17.72 -1.51
N GLU A 145 0.83 18.56 -0.95
CA GLU A 145 1.56 19.58 -1.71
C GLU A 145 2.53 18.99 -2.74
N GLU A 146 3.13 17.84 -2.41
CA GLU A 146 4.08 17.12 -3.26
C GLU A 146 3.44 15.89 -3.89
N PHE A 147 3.64 15.65 -5.19
CA PHE A 147 3.18 14.43 -5.83
C PHE A 147 4.37 13.48 -6.10
N SER A 148 4.75 12.68 -5.11
CA SER A 148 5.87 11.72 -5.20
C SER A 148 5.49 10.33 -4.68
N GLU A 149 6.31 9.32 -5.04
CA GLU A 149 6.08 7.94 -4.61
C GLU A 149 6.05 7.82 -3.08
N ASP A 150 6.95 8.51 -2.39
CA ASP A 150 7.02 8.51 -0.93
C ASP A 150 5.80 9.20 -0.33
N ALA A 151 5.39 10.36 -0.86
CA ALA A 151 4.21 11.07 -0.37
C ALA A 151 2.93 10.24 -0.53
N LEU A 152 2.74 9.57 -1.67
CA LEU A 152 1.60 8.67 -1.90
C LEU A 152 1.64 7.45 -0.97
N LYS A 153 2.80 6.79 -0.82
CA LYS A 153 2.93 5.65 0.10
C LYS A 153 2.59 6.03 1.54
N SER A 154 3.08 7.18 2.00
CA SER A 154 2.82 7.68 3.36
C SER A 154 1.35 8.00 3.56
N TRP A 155 0.73 8.70 2.60
CA TRP A 155 -0.68 9.02 2.66
C TRP A 155 -1.57 7.77 2.64
N VAL A 156 -1.28 6.81 1.75
CA VAL A 156 -2.00 5.53 1.71
C VAL A 156 -1.86 4.81 3.05
N PHE A 157 -0.66 4.75 3.62
CA PHE A 157 -0.44 4.12 4.92
C PHE A 157 -1.29 4.75 6.03
N VAL A 158 -1.28 6.08 6.14
CA VAL A 158 -2.06 6.84 7.14
C VAL A 158 -3.56 6.64 6.94
N GLN A 159 -4.04 6.77 5.71
CA GLN A 159 -5.47 6.71 5.40
C GLN A 159 -6.05 5.31 5.44
N SER A 160 -5.21 4.27 5.28
CA SER A 160 -5.60 2.86 5.40
C SER A 160 -5.77 2.39 6.84
N MET A 161 -5.32 3.17 7.82
CA MET A 161 -5.45 2.84 9.23
C MET A 161 -6.69 3.53 9.83
N PRO A 162 -7.40 2.87 10.74
CA PRO A 162 -8.38 3.54 11.59
C PRO A 162 -7.70 4.65 12.40
N THR A 163 -8.46 5.71 12.69
CA THR A 163 -8.01 6.85 13.48
C THR A 163 -7.64 6.45 14.90
N ILE A 164 -8.34 5.45 15.45
CA ILE A 164 -8.01 4.83 16.74
C ILE A 164 -7.74 3.36 16.48
N VAL A 165 -6.52 2.94 16.75
CA VAL A 165 -6.06 1.57 16.52
C VAL A 165 -5.90 0.88 17.86
N GLU A 166 -6.62 -0.23 18.06
CA GLU A 166 -6.38 -1.08 19.22
C GLU A 166 -5.00 -1.72 19.13
N PHE A 167 -4.22 -1.62 20.20
CA PHE A 167 -2.90 -2.24 20.28
C PHE A 167 -3.01 -3.75 20.50
N SER A 168 -2.58 -4.53 19.51
CA SER A 168 -2.59 -5.99 19.53
C SER A 168 -1.35 -6.55 18.83
N HIS A 169 -1.16 -7.88 18.89
CA HIS A 169 -0.08 -8.53 18.13
C HIS A 169 -0.20 -8.30 16.62
N GLU A 170 -1.43 -8.19 16.10
CA GLU A 170 -1.70 -7.98 14.67
C GLU A 170 -1.45 -6.53 14.24
N THR A 171 -1.72 -5.55 15.12
CA THR A 171 -1.58 -4.12 14.79
C THR A 171 -0.20 -3.55 15.12
N ALA A 172 0.56 -4.19 16.02
CA ALA A 172 1.85 -3.69 16.48
C ALA A 172 2.85 -3.42 15.35
N SER A 173 3.01 -4.37 14.42
CA SER A 173 3.93 -4.22 13.28
C SER A 173 3.51 -3.08 12.35
N LYS A 174 2.21 -2.82 12.20
CA LYS A 174 1.71 -1.69 11.40
C LYS A 174 1.98 -0.37 12.12
N ILE A 175 1.67 -0.29 13.42
CA ILE A 175 1.87 0.91 14.24
C ILE A 175 3.35 1.31 14.27
N PHE A 176 4.26 0.37 14.52
CA PHE A 176 5.69 0.66 14.68
C PHE A 176 6.52 0.53 13.41
N GLY A 177 6.00 -0.12 12.38
CA GLY A 177 6.61 -0.17 11.04
C GLY A 177 6.25 1.03 10.16
N GLY A 178 5.25 1.81 10.57
CA GLY A 178 4.81 3.02 9.89
C GLY A 178 5.77 4.20 10.00
N GLN A 179 5.46 5.27 9.28
CA GLN A 179 6.24 6.52 9.30
C GLN A 179 5.84 7.47 10.44
N ILE A 180 4.76 7.18 11.16
CA ILE A 180 4.28 7.99 12.28
C ILE A 180 5.25 7.83 13.45
N LYS A 181 5.96 8.92 13.80
CA LYS A 181 7.00 8.91 14.85
C LYS A 181 6.46 9.14 16.26
N TYR A 182 5.29 9.76 16.38
CA TYR A 182 4.69 10.14 17.67
C TYR A 182 3.36 9.43 17.85
N HIS A 183 3.23 8.63 18.91
CA HIS A 183 2.00 7.89 19.21
C HIS A 183 1.42 8.38 20.54
N LEU A 184 0.12 8.64 20.56
CA LEU A 184 -0.63 8.87 21.80
C LEU A 184 -1.24 7.54 22.26
N LEU A 185 -0.78 7.02 23.39
CA LEU A 185 -1.30 5.77 23.95
C LEU A 185 -2.35 6.08 25.03
N LEU A 186 -3.53 5.48 24.88
CA LEU A 186 -4.63 5.56 25.84
C LEU A 186 -4.84 4.18 26.47
N PHE A 187 -4.79 4.11 27.80
CA PHE A 187 -4.97 2.87 28.56
C PHE A 187 -6.43 2.78 29.04
N LEU A 188 -7.27 2.07 28.28
CA LEU A 188 -8.70 1.92 28.56
C LEU A 188 -9.04 0.46 28.86
N SER A 189 -9.77 0.21 29.96
CA SER A 189 -10.18 -1.14 30.37
C SER A 189 -11.49 -1.56 29.68
N LYS A 190 -11.42 -2.52 28.75
CA LYS A 190 -12.61 -3.17 28.19
C LYS A 190 -13.45 -3.89 29.26
N LYS A 191 -12.79 -4.47 30.28
CA LYS A 191 -13.47 -5.15 31.39
C LYS A 191 -14.40 -4.22 32.17
N ASN A 192 -14.04 -2.95 32.27
CA ASN A 192 -14.82 -1.95 32.98
C ASN A 192 -15.78 -1.17 32.07
N GLY A 193 -15.78 -1.45 30.76
CA GLY A 193 -16.54 -0.69 29.75
C GLY A 193 -15.96 0.68 29.43
N ASP A 194 -14.73 0.98 29.87
CA ASP A 194 -14.10 2.29 29.64
C ASP A 194 -13.82 2.53 28.16
N PHE A 195 -13.47 1.47 27.42
CA PHE A 195 -13.20 1.56 25.99
C PHE A 195 -14.44 2.04 25.23
N GLU A 196 -15.57 1.34 25.36
CA GLU A 196 -16.82 1.70 24.68
C GLU A 196 -17.34 3.06 25.14
N LYS A 197 -17.15 3.41 26.42
CA LYS A 197 -17.59 4.68 26.98
C LYS A 197 -16.87 5.88 26.37
N TYR A 198 -15.55 5.81 26.20
CA TYR A 198 -14.74 6.96 25.77
C TYR A 198 -14.45 6.96 24.27
N LEU A 199 -14.65 5.85 23.56
CA LEU A 199 -14.28 5.72 22.15
C LEU A 199 -14.90 6.82 21.27
N ASP A 200 -16.19 7.09 21.43
CA ASP A 200 -16.89 8.08 20.60
C ASP A 200 -16.48 9.53 20.92
N GLU A 201 -16.07 9.82 22.15
CA GLU A 201 -15.51 11.13 22.54
C GLU A 201 -14.07 11.32 22.01
N LEU A 202 -13.30 10.22 21.90
CA LEU A 202 -11.92 10.25 21.44
C LEU A 202 -11.80 10.37 19.92
N LYS A 203 -12.72 9.78 19.15
CA LYS A 203 -12.72 9.83 17.68
C LYS A 203 -12.56 11.26 17.11
N PRO A 204 -13.38 12.26 17.47
CA PRO A 204 -13.27 13.60 16.90
C PRO A 204 -11.96 14.29 17.31
N VAL A 205 -11.40 13.97 18.48
CA VAL A 205 -10.10 14.50 18.90
C VAL A 205 -9.00 13.90 18.02
N ALA A 206 -8.99 12.58 17.86
CA ALA A 206 -7.98 11.88 17.09
C ALA A 206 -8.04 12.22 15.58
N GLN A 207 -9.22 12.52 15.04
CA GLN A 207 -9.38 13.00 13.66
C GLN A 207 -8.59 14.29 13.37
N ASN A 208 -8.43 15.18 14.36
CA ASN A 208 -7.68 16.43 14.19
C ASN A 208 -6.16 16.22 14.07
N TYR A 209 -5.66 15.01 14.34
CA TYR A 209 -4.24 14.66 14.33
C TYR A 209 -3.96 13.47 13.42
N ARG A 210 -4.77 13.30 12.36
CA ARG A 210 -4.63 12.18 11.42
C ARG A 210 -3.36 12.29 10.57
N ASP A 211 -2.96 13.51 10.23
CA ASP A 211 -1.83 13.84 9.35
C ASP A 211 -0.53 14.16 10.13
#